data_AF-A0A2R5LH35-F1
#
_entry.id   AF-A0A2R5LH35-F1
#
_cell.length_a   1.000
_cell.length_b   1.000
_cell.length_c   1.000
_cell.angle_alpha   90.00
_cell.angle_beta   90.00
_cell.angle_gamma   90.00
#
_symmetry.space_group_name_H-M   'P 1'
#
loop_
_entity.id
_entity.type
_entity.pdbx_description
1 polymer ?
#
loop_
_entity_poly.entity_id
_entity_poly.type
_entity_poly.pdbx_seq_one_letter_code
_entity_poly.pdbx_strand_id
1 'polypeptide(L)'
;MDLGGYYIEEESDEDDADACSSSSEDEIQTFVREKFLTKSDSEDDFEQEMEKELSRTVKSFEQKQILRQKALTSGEHSQVTEKSTEGHSKNKAEPSNDDLFYNPDEDDEDEKWVNDQRRACIFPPSSNKDTSSTEKPLPTSDAVLNCPACMTVLCLDCQCHEIYHTQYRAMFVKNCIVDEAQVLRCPPSGQKKRKGAEPTDDPADLFKPVRCSQCNTEVAVYDKDEVYHFFNVIASFS
;
A
#
# COMPACT_ATOMS: atom_id res chain seq x y z
N MET A 1 -14.96 22.08 74.49
CA MET A 1 -15.10 23.54 74.40
C MET A 1 -13.70 24.03 74.10
N ASP A 2 -13.30 24.44 72.89
CA ASP A 2 -13.98 24.89 71.66
C ASP A 2 -13.16 24.35 70.47
N LEU A 3 -13.69 23.84 69.35
CA LEU A 3 -14.53 24.43 68.29
C LEU A 3 -13.98 25.74 67.71
N GLY A 4 -13.03 25.60 66.77
CA GLY A 4 -12.65 26.64 65.82
C GLY A 4 -12.35 26.01 64.47
N GLY A 5 -13.35 25.96 63.60
CA GLY A 5 -13.23 25.51 62.22
C GLY A 5 -12.41 26.49 61.38
N TYR A 6 -11.65 25.96 60.44
CA TYR A 6 -11.07 26.75 59.35
C TYR A 6 -11.86 26.40 58.08
N TYR A 7 -12.55 27.41 57.55
CA TYR A 7 -13.19 27.40 56.25
C TYR A 7 -12.11 27.19 55.17
N ILE A 8 -12.38 26.30 54.21
CA ILE A 8 -11.67 26.26 52.93
C ILE A 8 -12.55 27.06 51.96
N GLU A 9 -12.08 28.22 51.53
CA GLU A 9 -12.66 28.94 50.40
C GLU A 9 -12.01 28.40 49.13
N GLU A 10 -12.84 27.84 48.25
CA GLU A 10 -12.50 27.52 46.87
C GLU A 10 -12.59 28.82 46.06
N GLU A 11 -11.46 29.28 45.51
CA GLU A 11 -11.42 30.32 44.49
C GLU A 11 -10.91 29.68 43.19
N SER A 12 -11.85 29.50 42.26
CA SER A 12 -11.59 29.31 40.82
C SER A 12 -10.94 30.57 40.25
N ASP A 13 -10.03 30.39 39.28
CA ASP A 13 -9.73 31.28 38.13
C ASP A 13 -8.68 30.53 37.26
N GLU A 14 -9.03 29.93 36.12
CA GLU A 14 -9.14 30.51 34.76
C GLU A 14 -7.79 30.76 34.06
N ASP A 15 -7.46 29.85 33.12
CA ASP A 15 -6.74 29.99 31.84
C ASP A 15 -5.48 30.88 31.70
N ASP A 16 -4.30 30.26 31.69
CA ASP A 16 -3.10 30.77 31.02
C ASP A 16 -2.91 30.03 29.68
N ALA A 17 -3.58 30.52 28.63
CA ALA A 17 -3.27 30.19 27.25
C ALA A 17 -2.47 31.35 26.63
N ASP A 18 -1.19 31.08 26.36
CA ASP A 18 -0.24 32.00 25.72
C ASP A 18 -0.80 32.56 24.40
N ALA A 19 -1.13 33.86 24.43
CA ALA A 19 -1.35 34.67 23.26
C ALA A 19 -0.01 35.28 22.81
N CYS A 20 0.52 34.83 21.66
CA CYS A 20 0.91 35.69 20.53
C CYS A 20 1.90 34.98 19.57
N SER A 21 1.39 34.54 18.42
CA SER A 21 2.10 34.71 17.16
C SER A 21 1.08 34.90 16.04
N SER A 22 0.53 36.11 15.93
CA SER A 22 -0.06 36.55 14.66
C SER A 22 1.01 37.30 13.89
N SER A 23 1.33 36.85 12.68
CA SER A 23 1.77 37.71 11.57
C SER A 23 2.00 36.87 10.32
N SER A 24 1.30 37.24 9.24
CA SER A 24 1.42 36.81 7.83
C SER A 24 0.61 35.62 7.32
N GLU A 25 0.31 34.58 8.09
CA GLU A 25 -0.39 33.41 7.52
C GLU A 25 -1.92 33.57 7.49
N ASP A 26 -2.50 34.17 8.51
CA ASP A 26 -3.96 34.38 8.60
C ASP A 26 -4.46 35.41 7.58
N GLU A 27 -3.72 36.49 7.32
CA GLU A 27 -4.11 37.50 6.31
C GLU A 27 -4.10 36.92 4.89
N ILE A 28 -3.13 36.05 4.58
CA ILE A 28 -3.04 35.37 3.27
C ILE A 28 -4.18 34.37 3.14
N GLN A 29 -4.47 33.59 4.18
CA GLN A 29 -5.56 32.62 4.16
C GLN A 29 -6.93 33.30 4.03
N THR A 30 -7.12 34.43 4.71
CA THR A 30 -8.34 35.23 4.62
C THR A 30 -8.50 35.85 3.22
N PHE A 31 -7.42 36.40 2.65
CA PHE A 31 -7.41 36.96 1.30
C PHE A 31 -7.68 35.91 0.22
N VAL A 32 -7.11 34.71 0.35
CA VAL A 32 -7.37 33.61 -0.59
C VAL A 32 -8.83 33.17 -0.52
N ARG A 33 -9.41 33.09 0.69
CA ARG A 33 -10.81 32.74 0.89
C ARG A 33 -11.76 33.79 0.31
N GLU A 34 -11.50 35.07 0.55
CA GLU A 34 -12.34 36.18 0.09
C GLU A 34 -12.19 36.46 -1.42
N LYS A 35 -11.08 36.05 -2.04
CA LYS A 35 -10.83 36.33 -3.46
C LYS A 35 -11.12 35.15 -4.39
N PHE A 36 -11.02 33.91 -3.87
CA PHE A 36 -11.13 32.70 -4.68
C PHE A 36 -12.26 31.74 -4.25
N LEU A 37 -12.73 31.77 -2.99
CA LEU A 37 -13.79 30.89 -2.50
C LEU A 37 -15.18 31.54 -2.46
N THR A 38 -15.27 32.88 -2.42
CA THR A 38 -16.54 33.64 -2.40
C THR A 38 -16.99 34.17 -3.77
N LYS A 39 -16.35 33.74 -4.87
CA LYS A 39 -16.99 33.83 -6.18
C LYS A 39 -18.11 32.79 -6.20
N SER A 40 -19.27 33.23 -5.75
CA SER A 40 -20.53 32.51 -5.77
C SER A 40 -20.95 32.22 -7.20
N ASP A 41 -20.40 31.15 -7.78
CA ASP A 41 -21.29 30.20 -8.46
C ASP A 41 -21.89 29.38 -7.32
N SER A 42 -23.17 29.63 -7.04
CA SER A 42 -23.90 28.92 -5.99
C SER A 42 -23.72 27.42 -6.20
N GLU A 43 -23.36 26.68 -5.17
CA GLU A 43 -23.22 25.21 -5.20
C GLU A 43 -24.47 24.54 -5.82
N ASP A 44 -25.64 25.17 -5.66
CA ASP A 44 -26.91 24.81 -6.29
C ASP A 44 -26.91 24.79 -7.84
N ASP A 45 -26.07 25.58 -8.53
CA ASP A 45 -26.00 25.61 -10.00
C ASP A 45 -25.15 24.45 -10.53
N PHE A 46 -24.02 24.16 -9.86
CA PHE A 46 -23.14 23.05 -10.22
C PHE A 46 -23.77 21.68 -9.94
N GLU A 47 -24.38 21.51 -8.76
CA GLU A 47 -25.08 20.26 -8.41
C GLU A 47 -26.25 20.00 -9.35
N GLN A 48 -27.00 21.05 -9.70
CA GLN A 48 -28.13 20.94 -10.63
C GLN A 48 -27.68 20.66 -12.07
N GLU A 49 -26.55 21.23 -12.50
CA GLU A 49 -25.97 20.91 -13.81
C GLU A 49 -25.50 19.45 -13.87
N MET A 50 -24.85 18.97 -12.80
CA MET A 50 -24.42 17.57 -12.69
C MET A 50 -25.59 16.59 -12.69
N GLU A 51 -26.63 16.84 -11.88
CA GLU A 51 -27.86 16.03 -11.83
C GLU A 51 -28.52 15.97 -13.22
N LYS A 52 -28.51 17.10 -13.95
CA LYS A 52 -29.06 17.21 -15.29
C LYS A 52 -28.24 16.45 -16.32
N GLU A 53 -26.92 16.48 -16.23
CA GLU A 53 -26.02 15.71 -17.11
C GLU A 53 -26.14 14.21 -16.85
N LEU A 54 -26.19 13.80 -15.59
CA LEU A 54 -26.43 12.42 -15.18
C LEU A 54 -27.79 11.93 -15.70
N SER A 55 -28.86 12.70 -15.47
CA SER A 55 -30.21 12.38 -15.93
C SER A 55 -30.30 12.28 -17.46
N ARG A 56 -29.59 13.13 -18.21
CA ARG A 56 -29.51 13.05 -19.68
C ARG A 56 -28.82 11.76 -20.11
N THR A 57 -27.74 11.39 -19.45
CA THR A 57 -26.96 10.19 -19.77
C THR A 57 -27.75 8.91 -19.49
N VAL A 58 -28.41 8.83 -18.32
CA VAL A 58 -29.27 7.70 -17.95
C VAL A 58 -30.42 7.55 -18.94
N LYS A 59 -31.14 8.64 -19.27
CA LYS A 59 -32.24 8.60 -20.26
C LYS A 59 -31.77 8.16 -21.64
N SER A 60 -30.59 8.61 -22.08
CA SER A 60 -29.98 8.19 -23.34
C SER A 60 -29.68 6.68 -23.34
N PHE A 61 -29.15 6.17 -22.23
CA PHE A 61 -28.90 4.75 -22.05
C PHE A 61 -30.20 3.94 -22.05
N GLU A 62 -31.21 4.34 -21.28
CA GLU A 62 -32.53 3.69 -21.25
C GLU A 62 -33.18 3.67 -22.64
N GLN A 63 -33.13 4.78 -23.37
CA GLN A 63 -33.70 4.86 -24.71
C GLN A 63 -32.97 3.93 -25.69
N LYS A 64 -31.63 3.84 -25.60
CA LYS A 64 -30.84 2.87 -26.40
C LYS A 64 -31.19 1.43 -26.02
N GLN A 65 -31.37 1.12 -24.75
CA GLN A 65 -31.78 -0.21 -24.29
C GLN A 65 -33.19 -0.58 -24.78
N ILE A 66 -34.15 0.35 -24.70
CA ILE A 66 -35.51 0.18 -25.23
C ILE A 66 -35.50 -0.01 -26.75
N LEU A 67 -34.68 0.74 -27.49
CA LEU A 67 -34.52 0.57 -28.93
C LEU A 67 -33.91 -0.78 -29.28
N ARG A 68 -32.92 -1.25 -28.52
CA ARG A 68 -32.30 -2.57 -28.67
C ARG A 68 -33.30 -3.69 -28.40
N GLN A 69 -34.14 -3.56 -27.37
CA GLN A 69 -35.25 -4.48 -27.10
C GLN A 69 -36.33 -4.45 -28.20
N LYS A 70 -36.71 -3.27 -28.70
CA LYS A 70 -37.71 -3.14 -29.79
C LYS A 70 -37.22 -3.69 -31.13
N ALA A 71 -35.93 -3.58 -31.42
CA ALA A 71 -35.32 -4.18 -32.60
C ALA A 71 -35.38 -5.72 -32.56
N LEU A 72 -35.36 -6.31 -31.36
CA LEU A 72 -35.53 -7.75 -31.17
C LEU A 72 -37.00 -8.21 -31.29
N THR A 73 -37.98 -7.29 -31.14
CA THR A 73 -39.42 -7.62 -31.17
C THR A 73 -40.14 -7.30 -32.49
N SER A 74 -39.46 -6.75 -33.51
CA SER A 74 -40.10 -6.27 -34.75
C SER A 74 -39.62 -6.94 -36.05
N GLY A 75 -38.91 -8.07 -35.97
CA GLY A 75 -38.64 -8.93 -37.14
C GLY A 75 -39.65 -10.07 -37.26
N GLU A 76 -40.56 -10.02 -38.23
CA GLU A 76 -41.51 -11.09 -38.54
C GLU A 76 -40.86 -12.31 -39.27
N HIS A 77 -41.18 -13.49 -38.74
CA HIS A 77 -41.49 -14.77 -39.41
C HIS A 77 -40.48 -15.45 -40.37
N SER A 78 -39.85 -16.51 -39.88
CA SER A 78 -39.77 -17.80 -40.60
C SER A 78 -39.83 -18.96 -39.61
N GLN A 79 -40.86 -19.79 -39.79
CA GLN A 79 -41.12 -21.05 -39.09
C GLN A 79 -39.89 -21.97 -39.13
N VAL A 80 -39.54 -22.62 -38.00
CA VAL A 80 -39.51 -24.10 -37.89
C VAL A 80 -39.68 -24.55 -36.43
N THR A 81 -40.76 -25.29 -36.19
CA THR A 81 -41.04 -26.31 -35.14
C THR A 81 -40.77 -26.02 -33.67
N GLU A 82 -41.88 -25.88 -32.95
CA GLU A 82 -42.02 -26.10 -31.52
C GLU A 82 -41.73 -27.57 -31.16
N LYS A 83 -40.89 -27.78 -30.15
CA LYS A 83 -41.00 -28.95 -29.27
C LYS A 83 -40.91 -28.46 -27.84
N SER A 84 -42.04 -28.53 -27.15
CA SER A 84 -42.21 -28.18 -25.75
C SER A 84 -41.30 -29.03 -24.86
N THR A 85 -40.55 -28.38 -23.98
CA THR A 85 -40.14 -28.96 -22.70
C THR A 85 -40.25 -27.90 -21.62
N GLU A 86 -41.04 -28.24 -20.60
CA GLU A 86 -41.27 -27.53 -19.36
C GLU A 86 -39.96 -27.27 -18.60
N GLY A 87 -39.88 -26.15 -17.86
CA GLY A 87 -38.79 -25.89 -16.93
C GLY A 87 -38.57 -24.40 -16.65
N HIS A 88 -39.53 -23.75 -15.98
CA HIS A 88 -39.34 -22.37 -15.53
C HIS A 88 -38.56 -22.32 -14.21
N SER A 89 -37.27 -22.71 -14.26
CA SER A 89 -36.29 -22.28 -13.26
C SER A 89 -35.72 -20.96 -13.73
N LYS A 90 -36.09 -19.87 -13.05
CA LYS A 90 -35.46 -18.56 -13.22
C LYS A 90 -34.04 -18.63 -12.67
N ASN A 91 -33.14 -19.24 -13.43
CA ASN A 91 -31.72 -19.01 -13.23
C ASN A 91 -31.48 -17.59 -13.74
N LYS A 92 -31.34 -16.64 -12.81
CA LYS A 92 -30.66 -15.39 -13.12
C LYS A 92 -29.28 -15.81 -13.60
N ALA A 93 -29.01 -15.67 -14.90
CA ALA A 93 -27.66 -15.84 -15.40
C ALA A 93 -26.80 -14.86 -14.60
N GLU A 94 -25.78 -15.37 -13.92
CA GLU A 94 -24.77 -14.48 -13.35
C GLU A 94 -24.23 -13.60 -14.49
N PRO A 95 -24.02 -12.30 -14.25
CA PRO A 95 -23.41 -11.44 -15.25
C PRO A 95 -22.13 -12.10 -15.76
N SER A 96 -21.98 -12.18 -17.07
CA SER A 96 -20.71 -12.62 -17.66
C SER A 96 -19.60 -11.65 -17.23
N ASN A 97 -18.34 -12.07 -17.20
CA ASN A 97 -17.21 -11.17 -16.88
C ASN A 97 -17.25 -9.91 -17.77
N ASP A 98 -17.67 -10.04 -19.05
CA ASP A 98 -17.89 -8.92 -19.99
C ASP A 98 -19.03 -7.94 -19.61
N ASP A 99 -19.86 -8.29 -18.63
CA ASP A 99 -20.99 -7.50 -18.10
C ASP A 99 -20.66 -6.91 -16.71
N LEU A 100 -19.52 -7.27 -16.11
CA LEU A 100 -19.00 -6.69 -14.88
C LEU A 100 -18.10 -5.48 -15.21
N PHE A 101 -18.21 -4.42 -14.42
CA PHE A 101 -17.33 -3.25 -14.53
C PHE A 101 -15.94 -3.48 -13.89
N TYR A 102 -15.68 -4.69 -13.39
CA TYR A 102 -14.40 -5.13 -12.80
C TYR A 102 -14.13 -6.58 -13.20
N ASN A 103 -12.86 -6.97 -13.28
CA ASN A 103 -12.48 -8.36 -13.53
C ASN A 103 -12.37 -9.09 -12.18
N PRO A 104 -13.23 -10.08 -11.89
CA PRO A 104 -13.18 -10.82 -10.62
C PRO A 104 -11.91 -11.66 -10.44
N ASP A 105 -11.18 -11.95 -11.52
CA ASP A 105 -9.98 -12.80 -11.50
C ASP A 105 -8.67 -11.99 -11.41
N GLU A 106 -8.72 -10.65 -11.45
CA GLU A 106 -7.54 -9.78 -11.50
C GLU A 106 -6.64 -9.95 -10.26
N ASP A 107 -7.24 -10.00 -9.07
CA ASP A 107 -6.51 -10.21 -7.81
C ASP A 107 -5.80 -11.58 -7.80
N ASP A 108 -6.45 -12.63 -8.32
CA ASP A 108 -5.89 -13.99 -8.40
C ASP A 108 -4.72 -14.04 -9.40
N GLU A 109 -4.81 -13.32 -10.51
CA GLU A 109 -3.73 -13.20 -11.50
C GLU A 109 -2.53 -12.44 -10.93
N ASP A 110 -2.77 -11.34 -10.23
CA ASP A 110 -1.73 -10.54 -9.57
C ASP A 110 -1.02 -11.31 -8.46
N GLU A 111 -1.77 -12.06 -7.64
CA GLU A 111 -1.19 -12.91 -6.60
C GLU A 111 -0.26 -13.97 -7.21
N LYS A 112 -0.68 -14.63 -8.30
CA LYS A 112 0.15 -15.60 -9.02
C LYS A 112 1.42 -14.94 -9.54
N TRP A 113 1.32 -13.75 -10.12
CA TRP A 113 2.48 -13.03 -10.62
C TRP A 113 3.46 -12.67 -9.50
N VAL A 114 2.99 -12.17 -8.35
CA VAL A 114 3.84 -11.88 -7.18
C VAL A 114 4.53 -13.15 -6.67
N ASN A 115 3.78 -14.26 -6.61
CA ASN A 115 4.33 -15.55 -6.21
C ASN A 115 5.42 -16.03 -7.18
N ASP A 116 5.22 -15.90 -8.49
CA ASP A 116 6.24 -16.22 -9.49
C ASP A 116 7.49 -15.35 -9.34
N GLN A 117 7.31 -14.06 -9.05
CA GLN A 117 8.42 -13.16 -8.75
C GLN A 117 9.20 -13.57 -7.49
N ARG A 118 8.51 -14.04 -6.45
CA ARG A 118 9.15 -14.58 -5.22
C ARG A 118 9.86 -15.89 -5.51
N ARG A 119 9.25 -16.79 -6.29
CA ARG A 119 9.84 -18.06 -6.74
C ARG A 119 11.15 -17.82 -7.49
N ALA A 120 11.18 -16.87 -8.42
CA ALA A 120 12.37 -16.58 -9.21
C ALA A 120 13.56 -16.14 -8.35
N CYS A 121 13.30 -15.42 -7.25
CA CYS A 121 14.34 -15.02 -6.30
C CYS A 121 14.82 -16.18 -5.42
N ILE A 122 13.89 -16.97 -4.85
CA ILE A 122 14.20 -18.03 -3.88
C ILE A 122 14.76 -19.29 -4.57
N PHE A 123 14.23 -19.61 -5.75
CA PHE A 123 14.57 -20.77 -6.54
C PHE A 123 15.06 -20.32 -7.92
N PRO A 124 16.27 -19.73 -8.03
CA PRO A 124 16.80 -19.33 -9.32
C PRO A 124 16.87 -20.54 -10.26
N PRO A 125 16.62 -20.35 -11.57
CA PRO A 125 16.63 -21.44 -12.53
C PRO A 125 18.04 -22.02 -12.63
N SER A 126 18.29 -23.08 -11.87
CA SER A 126 19.49 -23.90 -12.02
C SER A 126 19.30 -24.79 -13.25
N SER A 127 20.38 -25.00 -14.00
CA SER A 127 20.40 -25.54 -15.36
C SER A 127 19.93 -27.00 -15.53
N ASN A 128 19.30 -27.62 -14.53
CA ASN A 128 18.75 -28.97 -14.65
C ASN A 128 17.22 -28.94 -14.59
N LYS A 129 16.66 -29.13 -15.77
CA LYS A 129 15.25 -29.34 -16.07
C LYS A 129 14.80 -30.71 -15.55
N ASP A 130 14.78 -30.92 -14.24
CA ASP A 130 14.14 -32.10 -13.68
C ASP A 130 12.62 -31.89 -13.70
N THR A 131 12.01 -32.57 -14.68
CA THR A 131 10.58 -32.62 -14.96
C THR A 131 9.85 -33.44 -13.90
N SER A 132 9.76 -32.94 -12.66
CA SER A 132 8.83 -33.47 -11.66
C SER A 132 7.98 -32.33 -11.08
N SER A 133 6.77 -32.26 -11.60
CA SER A 133 5.73 -31.26 -11.42
C SER A 133 5.07 -31.31 -10.04
N THR A 134 5.77 -30.79 -9.02
CA THR A 134 5.14 -30.36 -7.78
C THR A 134 5.80 -29.05 -7.37
N GLU A 135 5.08 -27.94 -7.49
CA GLU A 135 5.63 -26.63 -7.10
C GLU A 135 6.01 -26.67 -5.62
N LYS A 136 7.27 -26.32 -5.30
CA LYS A 136 7.70 -26.21 -3.90
C LYS A 136 6.86 -25.12 -3.22
N PRO A 137 6.34 -25.33 -2.01
CA PRO A 137 5.61 -24.28 -1.32
C PRO A 137 6.54 -23.07 -1.08
N LEU A 138 6.02 -21.86 -1.31
CA LEU A 138 6.73 -20.63 -0.95
C LEU A 138 6.73 -20.48 0.57
N PRO A 139 7.83 -20.03 1.18
CA PRO A 139 7.82 -19.62 2.58
C PRO A 139 6.89 -18.42 2.79
N THR A 140 6.44 -18.20 4.01
CA THR A 140 5.68 -17.01 4.39
C THR A 140 6.62 -15.82 4.52
N SER A 141 6.29 -14.69 3.89
CA SER A 141 6.99 -13.41 4.09
C SER A 141 6.23 -12.59 5.12
N ASP A 142 6.94 -11.88 5.99
CA ASP A 142 6.32 -11.03 7.00
C ASP A 142 5.83 -9.69 6.43
N ALA A 143 6.48 -9.18 5.37
CA ALA A 143 6.12 -7.89 4.76
C ALA A 143 6.63 -7.77 3.31
N VAL A 144 6.16 -6.74 2.62
CA VAL A 144 6.75 -6.20 1.39
C VAL A 144 7.49 -4.91 1.73
N LEU A 145 8.76 -4.79 1.33
CA LEU A 145 9.61 -3.64 1.67
C LEU A 145 9.73 -2.69 0.49
N ASN A 146 9.47 -1.41 0.73
CA ASN A 146 9.53 -0.33 -0.24
C ASN A 146 10.56 0.73 0.16
N CYS A 147 11.17 1.36 -0.83
CA CYS A 147 12.10 2.47 -0.60
C CYS A 147 11.35 3.71 -0.07
N PRO A 148 11.82 4.35 1.01
CA PRO A 148 11.11 5.50 1.58
C PRO A 148 11.12 6.75 0.68
N ALA A 149 12.09 6.88 -0.22
CA ALA A 149 12.23 8.06 -1.06
C ALA A 149 11.47 7.96 -2.40
N CYS A 150 11.45 6.77 -3.02
CA CYS A 150 10.86 6.58 -4.35
C CYS A 150 9.79 5.49 -4.41
N MET A 151 9.43 4.88 -3.27
CA MET A 151 8.43 3.81 -3.15
C MET A 151 8.69 2.58 -4.03
N THR A 152 9.89 2.45 -4.59
CA THR A 152 10.27 1.26 -5.37
C THR A 152 10.33 0.04 -4.45
N VAL A 153 9.78 -1.08 -4.90
CA VAL A 153 9.86 -2.36 -4.20
C VAL A 153 11.31 -2.81 -4.08
N LEU A 154 11.76 -3.04 -2.85
CA LEU A 154 13.11 -3.49 -2.52
C LEU A 154 13.16 -4.98 -2.16
N CYS A 155 12.08 -5.52 -1.57
CA CYS A 155 12.03 -6.93 -1.18
C CYS A 155 10.59 -7.44 -1.10
N LEU A 156 10.36 -8.65 -1.61
CA LEU A 156 9.08 -9.36 -1.55
C LEU A 156 9.07 -10.51 -0.53
N ASP A 157 10.25 -10.89 -0.02
CA ASP A 157 10.42 -12.00 0.92
C ASP A 157 11.41 -11.61 2.02
N CYS A 158 10.87 -11.24 3.17
CA CYS A 158 11.65 -10.80 4.31
C CYS A 158 11.11 -11.34 5.63
N GLN A 159 12.00 -11.44 6.61
CA GLN A 159 11.71 -11.82 7.98
C GLN A 159 11.89 -10.61 8.90
N CYS A 160 10.93 -10.36 9.77
CA CYS A 160 10.99 -9.32 10.78
C CYS A 160 12.10 -9.64 11.81
N HIS A 161 12.88 -8.64 12.21
CA HIS A 161 13.94 -8.83 13.18
C HIS A 161 13.38 -9.03 14.60
N GLU A 162 13.84 -10.08 15.30
CA GLU A 162 13.31 -10.49 16.62
C GLU A 162 13.35 -9.37 17.68
N ILE A 163 14.39 -8.54 17.66
CA ILE A 163 14.58 -7.46 18.65
C ILE A 163 13.96 -6.14 18.18
N TYR A 164 13.90 -5.91 16.87
CA TYR A 164 13.55 -4.61 16.28
C TYR A 164 12.51 -4.82 15.19
N HIS A 165 11.23 -4.69 15.54
CA HIS A 165 10.13 -4.96 14.62
C HIS A 165 10.09 -4.07 13.37
N THR A 166 10.78 -2.93 13.39
CA THR A 166 10.92 -2.02 12.24
C THR A 166 12.07 -2.40 11.31
N GLN A 167 12.86 -3.42 11.67
CA GLN A 167 13.99 -3.90 10.88
C GLN A 167 13.66 -5.27 10.30
N TYR A 168 14.20 -5.52 9.12
CA TYR A 168 13.90 -6.72 8.36
C TYR A 168 15.18 -7.36 7.85
N ARG A 169 15.19 -8.69 7.81
CA ARG A 169 16.24 -9.52 7.25
C ARG A 169 15.75 -10.16 5.97
N ALA A 170 16.55 -10.10 4.92
CA ALA A 170 16.22 -10.75 3.66
C ALA A 170 17.46 -11.41 3.04
N MET A 171 17.25 -12.52 2.35
CA MET A 171 18.30 -13.16 1.54
C MET A 171 18.34 -12.59 0.12
N PHE A 172 17.18 -12.23 -0.43
CA PHE A 172 17.05 -11.77 -1.80
C PHE A 172 16.40 -10.39 -1.84
N VAL A 173 16.96 -9.52 -2.68
CA VAL A 173 16.52 -8.14 -2.83
C VAL A 173 16.34 -7.80 -4.30
N LYS A 174 15.48 -6.81 -4.57
CA LYS A 174 15.29 -6.21 -5.88
C LYS A 174 15.66 -4.74 -5.81
N ASN A 175 16.11 -4.19 -6.93
CA ASN A 175 16.36 -2.74 -7.05
C ASN A 175 17.35 -2.18 -6.00
N CYS A 176 18.27 -3.00 -5.49
CA CYS A 176 19.31 -2.64 -4.51
C CYS A 176 20.72 -2.76 -5.12
N ILE A 177 21.64 -1.91 -4.66
CA ILE A 177 23.06 -1.90 -5.03
C ILE A 177 23.89 -1.95 -3.75
N VAL A 178 24.77 -2.95 -3.64
CA VAL A 178 25.73 -3.08 -2.53
C VAL A 178 26.96 -2.25 -2.87
N ASP A 179 27.38 -1.39 -1.95
CA ASP A 179 28.66 -0.70 -2.08
C ASP A 179 29.78 -1.56 -1.49
N GLU A 180 30.53 -2.23 -2.35
CA GLU A 180 31.64 -3.08 -1.93
C GLU A 180 32.89 -2.30 -1.49
N ALA A 181 32.97 -1.00 -1.82
CA ALA A 181 34.13 -0.17 -1.49
C ALA A 181 34.09 0.34 -0.06
N GLN A 182 32.88 0.50 0.51
CA GLN A 182 32.69 0.96 1.87
C GLN A 182 32.42 -0.20 2.81
N VAL A 183 33.15 -0.24 3.93
CA VAL A 183 32.91 -1.17 5.02
C VAL A 183 32.61 -0.37 6.28
N LEU A 184 31.44 -0.62 6.84
CA LEU A 184 30.98 -0.08 8.11
C LEU A 184 31.24 -1.11 9.21
N ARG A 185 31.63 -0.61 10.39
CA ARG A 185 31.79 -1.41 11.59
C ARG A 185 30.67 -1.06 12.57
N CYS A 186 29.88 -2.03 12.96
CA CYS A 186 28.93 -1.82 14.04
C CYS A 186 29.65 -2.00 15.39
N PRO A 187 29.59 -1.03 16.32
CA PRO A 187 30.08 -1.27 17.67
C PRO A 187 29.23 -2.37 18.31
N PRO A 188 29.83 -3.36 19.01
CA PRO A 188 29.05 -4.42 19.63
C PRO A 188 28.10 -3.81 20.66
N SER A 189 26.80 -3.98 20.45
CA SER A 189 25.78 -3.53 21.39
C SER A 189 25.91 -4.34 22.69
N GLY A 190 26.43 -3.71 23.75
CA GLY A 190 26.27 -4.20 25.12
C GLY A 190 27.44 -4.96 25.75
N GLN A 191 28.57 -5.17 25.07
CA GLN A 191 29.75 -5.71 25.75
C GLN A 191 30.51 -4.57 26.46
N LYS A 192 30.47 -4.56 27.81
CA LYS A 192 31.31 -3.69 28.64
C LYS A 192 32.77 -3.84 28.19
N LYS A 193 33.28 -2.87 27.43
CA LYS A 193 34.69 -2.80 27.04
C LYS A 193 35.56 -2.93 28.28
N ARG A 194 36.24 -4.06 28.44
CA ARG A 194 37.38 -4.15 29.36
C ARG A 194 38.44 -3.23 28.76
N LYS A 195 38.83 -2.18 29.48
CA LYS A 195 39.92 -1.27 29.09
C LYS A 195 41.16 -2.11 28.72
N GLY A 196 41.53 -2.14 27.45
CA GLY A 196 42.77 -2.76 26.96
C GLY A 196 42.64 -3.89 25.93
N ALA A 197 41.45 -4.20 25.41
CA ALA A 197 41.33 -5.10 24.25
C ALA A 197 41.56 -4.33 22.95
N GLU A 198 42.62 -4.66 22.22
CA GLU A 198 42.82 -4.30 20.81
C GLU A 198 41.55 -4.69 20.02
N PRO A 199 41.09 -3.88 19.06
CA PRO A 199 39.96 -4.25 18.23
C PRO A 199 40.36 -5.46 17.38
N THR A 200 39.99 -6.66 17.80
CA THR A 200 40.02 -7.81 16.90
C THR A 200 39.01 -7.51 15.79
N ASP A 201 39.49 -7.47 14.55
CA ASP A 201 38.63 -7.42 13.37
C ASP A 201 38.01 -8.80 13.20
N ASP A 202 37.01 -9.08 14.02
CA ASP A 202 36.16 -10.24 13.79
C ASP A 202 35.38 -9.96 12.50
N PRO A 203 35.56 -10.78 11.44
CA PRO A 203 34.90 -10.56 10.15
C PRO A 203 33.37 -10.58 10.26
N ALA A 204 32.83 -11.00 11.41
CA ALA A 204 31.41 -10.98 11.77
C ALA A 204 30.82 -9.58 11.95
N ASP A 205 31.63 -8.56 12.19
CA ASP A 205 31.14 -7.20 12.48
C ASP A 205 31.31 -6.24 11.29
N LEU A 206 31.61 -6.78 10.10
CA LEU A 206 31.84 -6.01 8.88
C LEU A 206 30.58 -5.98 8.01
N PHE A 207 30.04 -4.79 7.85
CA PHE A 207 28.82 -4.56 7.08
C PHE A 207 29.10 -3.67 5.87
N LYS A 208 28.50 -3.98 4.73
CA LYS A 208 28.57 -3.16 3.50
C LYS A 208 27.27 -2.39 3.32
N PRO A 209 27.28 -1.07 3.08
CA PRO A 209 26.04 -0.32 2.91
C PRO A 209 25.34 -0.68 1.59
N VAL A 210 24.02 -0.67 1.62
CA VAL A 210 23.15 -1.03 0.51
C VAL A 210 22.22 0.13 0.19
N ARG A 211 22.20 0.52 -1.07
CA ARG A 211 21.48 1.67 -1.59
C ARG A 211 20.43 1.26 -2.60
N CYS A 212 19.32 2.01 -2.66
CA CYS A 212 18.33 1.84 -3.71
C CYS A 212 18.94 2.21 -5.07
N SER A 213 18.73 1.37 -6.08
CA SER A 213 19.19 1.58 -7.46
C SER A 213 18.52 2.75 -8.18
N GLN A 214 17.34 3.18 -7.72
CA GLN A 214 16.54 4.21 -8.39
C GLN A 214 16.83 5.61 -7.88
N CYS A 215 17.01 5.77 -6.57
CA CYS A 215 17.14 7.08 -5.90
C CYS A 215 18.41 7.21 -5.03
N ASN A 216 19.24 6.17 -4.97
CA ASN A 216 20.49 6.11 -4.20
C ASN A 216 20.34 6.27 -2.68
N THR A 217 19.11 6.25 -2.14
CA THR A 217 18.86 6.27 -0.70
C THR A 217 19.47 5.03 -0.05
N GLU A 218 20.17 5.22 1.08
CA GLU A 218 20.67 4.13 1.91
C GLU A 218 19.52 3.49 2.68
N VAL A 219 19.32 2.19 2.44
CA VAL A 219 18.14 1.45 2.89
C VAL A 219 18.48 0.25 3.79
N ALA A 220 19.69 -0.28 3.64
CA ALA A 220 20.13 -1.50 4.32
C ALA A 220 21.65 -1.58 4.46
N VAL A 221 22.10 -2.58 5.20
CA VAL A 221 23.47 -3.09 5.18
C VAL A 221 23.49 -4.57 4.80
N TYR A 222 24.61 -5.03 4.26
CA TYR A 222 24.85 -6.40 3.80
C TYR A 222 25.99 -7.02 4.62
N ASP A 223 25.72 -8.17 5.21
CA ASP A 223 26.65 -8.89 6.10
C ASP A 223 27.43 -9.99 5.35
N LYS A 224 28.44 -10.57 5.99
CA LYS A 224 29.25 -11.69 5.49
C LYS A 224 28.43 -12.96 5.21
N ASP A 225 27.32 -13.15 5.92
CA ASP A 225 26.45 -14.32 5.80
C ASP A 225 25.48 -14.17 4.61
N GLU A 226 25.76 -13.20 3.73
CA GLU A 226 24.98 -12.87 2.54
C GLU A 226 23.55 -12.43 2.84
N VAL A 227 23.33 -11.85 4.03
CA VAL A 227 22.02 -11.36 4.50
C VAL A 227 21.96 -9.84 4.43
N TYR A 228 20.83 -9.34 3.93
CA TYR A 228 20.49 -7.92 3.93
C TYR A 228 19.73 -7.57 5.21
N HIS A 229 20.18 -6.52 5.89
CA HIS A 229 19.55 -5.94 7.09
C HIS A 229 18.98 -4.57 6.74
N PHE A 230 17.67 -4.50 6.57
CA PHE A 230 16.93 -3.27 6.29
C PHE A 230 16.56 -2.54 7.58
N PHE A 231 16.78 -1.22 7.60
CA PHE A 231 16.45 -0.34 8.74
C PHE A 231 15.80 0.99 8.32
N ASN A 232 15.84 1.34 7.03
CA ASN A 232 15.26 2.57 6.49
C ASN A 232 14.35 2.24 5.31
N VAL A 233 13.23 1.56 5.60
CA VAL A 233 12.26 1.06 4.63
C VAL A 233 10.83 1.27 5.09
N ILE A 234 9.90 1.27 4.13
CA ILE A 234 8.46 1.25 4.40
C ILE A 234 7.98 -0.17 4.22
N ALA A 235 7.39 -0.75 5.26
CA ALA A 235 6.85 -2.11 5.23
C ALA A 235 5.34 -2.07 4.97
N SER A 236 4.89 -2.86 4.00
CA SER A 236 3.49 -3.10 3.70
C SER A 236 3.12 -4.53 4.09
N PHE A 237 2.01 -4.69 4.80
CA PHE A 237 1.50 -5.97 5.27
C PHE A 237 0.27 -6.35 4.44
N SER A 238 0.10 -7.65 4.20
CA SER A 238 -1.08 -8.25 3.57
C SER A 238 -1.95 -8.96 4.59
#